data_AF-A0A0K2RPB5-F1
#
_entry.id   AF-A0A0K2RPB5-F1
#
_cell.length_a   1.000
_cell.length_b   1.000
_cell.length_c   1.000
_cell.angle_alpha   90.00
_cell.angle_beta   90.00
_cell.angle_gamma   90.00
#
_symmetry.space_group_name_H-M   'P 1'
#
loop_
_entity.id
_entity.type
_entity.pdbx_description
1 polymer ?
#
loop_
_entity_poly.entity_id
_entity_poly.type
_entity_poly.pdbx_seq_one_letter_code
_entity_poly.pdbx_strand_id
1 'polypeptide(L)'
;MAAGRQRGAGPIGVRVGRIINHYNMAKHFDLDITDTTFSYRRREESITTEAALDGIYVIRTSVTADQLDTAAAVRVYKSLANVEKIFRSLKSVDLHIRPIHHHTEDRTRAHVFLCMLAGHLTWHLRQALAPLTFTDEHRPQPTNPVTAATRSPQAHTKASTRTLENGDPARSFRAPLNHLATRTRNTLRATGTTKTFDLLALPTPTQRQCQELIDQHTAAHRK
;
A
#
# COMPACT_ATOMS: atom_id res chain seq x y z
N MET A 1 -26.94 36.46 28.68
CA MET A 1 -25.50 36.25 28.99
C MET A 1 -25.39 35.00 29.86
N ALA A 2 -25.21 33.81 29.28
CA ALA A 2 -25.06 32.59 30.07
C ALA A 2 -23.61 32.49 30.59
N ALA A 3 -23.41 32.59 31.90
CA ALA A 3 -22.10 32.53 32.52
C ALA A 3 -21.45 31.14 32.31
N GLY A 4 -20.27 31.10 31.72
CA GLY A 4 -19.50 29.88 31.50
C GLY A 4 -19.00 29.27 32.81
N ARG A 5 -18.98 27.93 32.87
CA ARG A 5 -18.59 27.15 34.06
C ARG A 5 -17.08 27.17 34.36
N GLN A 6 -16.27 27.76 33.47
CA GLN A 6 -14.80 27.82 33.56
C GLN A 6 -14.36 29.26 33.85
N ARG A 7 -13.36 29.41 34.73
CA ARG A 7 -12.77 30.70 35.10
C ARG A 7 -11.26 30.64 34.89
N GLY A 8 -10.66 31.75 34.45
CA GLY A 8 -9.23 31.87 34.13
C GLY A 8 -8.90 31.56 32.67
N ALA A 9 -7.99 32.34 32.09
CA ALA A 9 -7.65 32.28 30.67
C ALA A 9 -7.04 30.91 30.29
N GLY A 10 -6.24 30.31 31.18
CA GLY A 10 -5.62 29.00 30.98
C GLY A 10 -6.62 27.86 30.80
N PRO A 11 -7.51 27.59 31.78
CA PRO A 11 -8.54 26.54 31.66
C PRO A 11 -9.48 26.74 30.47
N ILE A 12 -9.85 27.98 30.16
CA ILE A 12 -10.67 28.31 28.98
C ILE A 12 -9.90 27.97 27.70
N GLY A 13 -8.64 28.40 27.59
CA GLY A 13 -7.79 28.11 26.43
C GLY A 13 -7.58 26.62 26.18
N VAL A 14 -7.36 25.81 27.22
CA VAL A 14 -7.23 24.34 27.08
C VAL A 14 -8.52 23.71 26.53
N ARG A 15 -9.68 24.18 26.99
CA ARG A 15 -10.99 23.67 26.54
C ARG A 15 -11.28 24.07 25.09
N VAL A 16 -11.04 25.34 24.76
CA VAL A 16 -11.22 25.89 23.41
C VAL A 16 -10.27 25.21 22.42
N GLY A 17 -8.99 25.09 22.77
CA GLY A 17 -7.98 24.40 21.96
C GLY A 17 -8.33 22.94 21.67
N ARG A 18 -8.90 22.21 22.65
CA ARG A 18 -9.37 20.84 22.43
C ARG A 18 -10.47 20.76 21.36
N ILE A 19 -11.46 21.64 21.43
CA ILE A 19 -12.59 21.65 20.49
C ILE A 19 -12.09 22.05 19.09
N ILE A 20 -11.28 23.10 19.02
CA ILE A 20 -10.79 23.63 17.75
C ILE A 20 -9.85 22.64 17.05
N ASN A 21 -8.99 21.95 17.80
CA ASN A 21 -8.12 20.92 17.23
C ASN A 21 -8.89 19.66 16.83
N HIS A 22 -9.95 19.29 17.56
CA HIS A 22 -10.79 18.15 17.17
C HIS A 22 -11.40 18.34 15.77
N TYR A 23 -11.83 19.58 15.46
CA TYR A 23 -12.40 19.90 14.15
C TYR A 23 -11.40 20.51 13.15
N ASN A 24 -10.15 20.77 13.53
CA ASN A 24 -9.13 21.46 12.73
C ASN A 24 -9.57 22.85 12.20
N MET A 25 -10.40 23.58 12.97
CA MET A 25 -11.06 24.82 12.50
C MET A 25 -10.35 26.11 12.96
N ALA A 26 -9.14 26.03 13.52
CA ALA A 26 -8.45 27.18 14.13
C ALA A 26 -8.32 28.39 13.19
N LYS A 27 -8.09 28.11 11.90
CA LYS A 27 -7.93 29.11 10.84
C LYS A 27 -9.16 30.00 10.60
N HIS A 28 -10.36 29.57 11.03
CA HIS A 28 -11.63 30.25 10.76
C HIS A 28 -12.19 31.07 11.93
N PHE A 29 -11.52 31.08 13.08
CA PHE A 29 -12.00 31.77 14.27
C PHE A 29 -10.92 32.69 14.84
N ASP A 30 -11.30 33.93 15.11
CA ASP A 30 -10.60 34.77 16.07
C ASP A 30 -11.12 34.42 17.47
N LEU A 31 -10.22 34.21 18.42
CA LEU A 31 -10.55 33.80 19.79
C LEU A 31 -9.96 34.82 20.74
N ASP A 32 -10.81 35.46 21.51
CA ASP A 32 -10.40 36.36 22.58
C ASP A 32 -10.70 35.67 23.91
N ILE A 33 -9.64 35.28 24.60
CA ILE A 33 -9.70 34.59 25.88
C ILE A 33 -9.06 35.50 26.92
N THR A 34 -9.85 35.94 27.89
CA THR A 34 -9.39 36.64 29.08
C THR A 34 -9.65 35.78 30.33
N ASP A 35 -9.24 36.26 31.50
CA ASP A 35 -9.48 35.52 32.75
C ASP A 35 -10.95 35.39 33.13
N THR A 36 -11.80 36.27 32.58
CA THR A 36 -13.22 36.36 32.94
C THR A 36 -14.17 36.17 31.76
N THR A 37 -13.68 36.32 30.53
CA THR A 37 -14.50 36.35 29.32
C THR A 37 -13.89 35.51 28.21
N PHE A 38 -14.77 34.85 27.46
CA PHE A 38 -14.43 34.21 26.20
C PHE A 38 -15.35 34.78 25.12
N SER A 39 -14.77 35.32 24.06
CA SER A 39 -15.48 35.68 22.84
C SER A 39 -14.79 35.07 21.63
N TYR A 40 -15.57 34.85 20.58
CA TYR A 40 -15.08 34.38 19.31
C TYR A 40 -15.71 35.18 18.18
N ARG A 41 -14.96 35.32 17.09
CA ARG A 41 -15.47 35.88 15.84
C ARG A 41 -15.16 34.93 14.71
N ARG A 42 -16.15 34.70 13.85
CA ARG A 42 -15.94 33.94 12.61
C ARG A 42 -15.18 34.82 11.62
N ARG A 43 -14.11 34.29 11.04
CA ARG A 43 -13.43 34.90 9.90
C ARG A 43 -14.21 34.55 8.64
N GLU A 44 -15.27 35.31 8.37
CA GLU A 44 -16.16 35.12 7.22
C GLU A 44 -15.35 34.87 5.95
N GLU A 45 -14.42 35.75 5.57
CA GLU A 45 -13.58 35.62 4.36
C GLU A 45 -12.80 34.29 4.28
N SER A 46 -12.23 33.83 5.39
CA SER A 46 -11.51 32.54 5.44
C SER A 46 -12.47 31.37 5.25
N ILE A 47 -13.68 31.47 5.81
CA ILE A 47 -14.74 30.46 5.64
C ILE A 47 -15.24 30.47 4.19
N THR A 48 -15.47 31.64 3.58
CA THR A 48 -15.94 31.75 2.20
C THR A 48 -14.90 31.25 1.21
N THR A 49 -13.62 31.56 1.45
CA THR A 49 -12.50 31.09 0.61
C THR A 49 -12.34 29.58 0.69
N GLU A 50 -12.42 29.02 1.91
CA GLU A 50 -12.34 27.57 2.08
C GLU A 50 -13.57 26.88 1.49
N ALA A 51 -14.77 27.40 1.69
CA ALA A 51 -16.00 26.89 1.07
C ALA A 51 -15.95 26.95 -0.46
N ALA A 52 -15.29 27.95 -1.05
CA ALA A 52 -15.08 28.05 -2.50
C ALA A 52 -14.10 26.99 -3.05
N LEU A 53 -13.23 26.46 -2.20
CA LEU A 53 -12.26 25.40 -2.52
C LEU A 53 -12.72 24.02 -2.01
N ASP A 54 -13.78 23.97 -1.21
CA ASP A 54 -14.26 22.76 -0.57
C ASP A 54 -14.80 21.81 -1.65
N GLY A 55 -14.24 20.60 -1.68
CA GLY A 55 -14.55 19.60 -2.71
C GLY A 55 -13.80 19.72 -4.04
N ILE A 56 -12.91 20.71 -4.24
CA ILE A 56 -12.10 20.83 -5.46
C ILE A 56 -10.69 20.29 -5.23
N TYR A 57 -10.37 19.18 -5.90
CA TYR A 57 -9.03 18.61 -5.92
C TYR A 57 -8.26 19.07 -7.17
N VAL A 58 -7.29 19.97 -7.03
CA VAL A 58 -6.50 20.51 -8.15
C VAL A 58 -5.21 19.72 -8.33
N ILE A 59 -5.01 19.15 -9.52
CA ILE A 59 -3.76 18.51 -9.92
C ILE A 59 -3.04 19.43 -10.88
N ARG A 60 -1.82 19.85 -10.52
CA ARG A 60 -0.92 20.58 -11.40
C ARG A 60 0.19 19.64 -11.88
N THR A 61 0.41 19.60 -13.19
CA THR A 61 1.48 18.84 -13.82
C THR A 61 2.25 19.72 -14.80
N SER A 62 3.54 19.43 -15.00
CA SER A 62 4.37 20.06 -16.04
C SER A 62 4.23 19.40 -17.41
N VAL A 63 3.50 18.27 -17.48
CA VAL A 63 3.23 17.54 -18.73
C VAL A 63 2.14 18.25 -19.52
N THR A 64 2.30 18.31 -20.85
CA THR A 64 1.35 18.96 -21.75
C THR A 64 0.07 18.14 -21.91
N ALA A 65 -1.05 18.80 -22.25
CA ALA A 65 -2.35 18.15 -22.43
C ALA A 65 -2.35 17.13 -23.58
N ASP A 66 -1.53 17.34 -24.60
CA ASP A 66 -1.37 16.42 -25.75
C ASP A 66 -0.72 15.08 -25.33
N GLN A 67 0.11 15.11 -24.28
CA GLN A 67 0.79 13.93 -23.74
C GLN A 67 0.01 13.27 -22.60
N LEU A 68 -0.72 14.06 -21.81
CA LEU A 68 -1.44 13.57 -20.64
C LEU A 68 -2.75 14.33 -20.48
N ASP A 69 -3.85 13.67 -20.87
CA ASP A 69 -5.19 14.22 -20.64
C ASP A 69 -5.51 14.35 -19.13
N THR A 70 -6.54 15.13 -18.82
CA THR A 70 -6.95 15.40 -17.44
C THR A 70 -7.24 14.12 -16.65
N ALA A 71 -7.90 13.14 -17.25
CA ALA A 71 -8.24 11.91 -16.57
C ALA A 71 -7.00 11.04 -16.30
N ALA A 72 -6.05 11.03 -17.23
CA ALA A 72 -4.77 10.34 -17.12
C ALA A 72 -3.89 10.98 -16.05
N ALA A 73 -3.87 12.31 -15.95
CA ALA A 73 -3.18 13.02 -14.87
C ALA A 73 -3.71 12.60 -13.49
N VAL A 74 -5.03 12.51 -13.34
CA VAL A 74 -5.66 12.04 -12.09
C VAL A 74 -5.31 10.57 -11.82
N ARG A 75 -5.31 9.71 -12.84
CA ARG A 75 -4.91 8.29 -12.70
C ARG A 75 -3.48 8.14 -12.23
N VAL A 76 -2.54 8.87 -12.83
CA VAL A 76 -1.13 8.86 -12.45
C VAL A 76 -0.98 9.32 -11.00
N TYR A 77 -1.60 10.44 -10.63
CA TYR A 77 -1.60 10.92 -9.26
C TYR A 77 -2.13 9.86 -8.28
N LYS A 78 -3.28 9.25 -8.56
CA LYS A 78 -3.85 8.18 -7.72
C LYS A 78 -2.97 6.93 -7.64
N SER A 79 -2.19 6.64 -8.69
CA SER A 79 -1.28 5.49 -8.71
C SER A 79 -0.14 5.62 -7.69
N LEU A 80 0.13 6.82 -7.15
CA LEU A 80 1.06 7.03 -6.04
C LEU A 80 0.67 6.22 -4.79
N ALA A 81 -0.62 5.91 -4.60
CA ALA A 81 -1.06 5.01 -3.54
C ALA A 81 -0.43 3.60 -3.64
N ASN A 82 0.04 3.18 -4.82
CA ASN A 82 0.78 1.93 -4.97
C ASN A 82 2.13 1.97 -4.25
N VAL A 83 2.76 3.15 -4.18
CA VAL A 83 4.01 3.36 -3.43
C VAL A 83 3.76 3.11 -1.94
N GLU A 84 2.70 3.69 -1.38
CA GLU A 84 2.30 3.45 0.00
C GLU A 84 1.99 1.97 0.26
N LYS A 85 1.32 1.31 -0.69
CA LYS A 85 1.02 -0.12 -0.60
C LYS A 85 2.29 -0.96 -0.55
N ILE A 86 3.30 -0.64 -1.37
CA ILE A 86 4.61 -1.30 -1.35
C ILE A 86 5.30 -1.06 -0.01
N PHE A 87 5.33 0.19 0.48
CA PHE A 87 5.92 0.50 1.80
C PHE A 87 5.23 -0.23 2.94
N ARG A 88 3.91 -0.37 2.91
CA ARG A 88 3.17 -1.18 3.88
C ARG A 88 3.53 -2.67 3.77
N SER A 89 3.65 -3.20 2.55
CA SER A 89 4.10 -4.59 2.33
C SER A 89 5.47 -4.84 2.95
N LEU A 90 6.42 -3.94 2.71
CA LEU A 90 7.76 -3.97 3.26
C LEU A 90 7.77 -3.92 4.79
N LYS A 91 6.94 -3.05 5.37
CA LYS A 91 6.95 -2.77 6.81
C LYS A 91 6.31 -3.86 7.65
N SER A 92 5.15 -4.37 7.26
CA SER A 92 4.30 -5.14 8.17
C SER A 92 3.68 -6.39 7.59
N VAL A 93 3.65 -6.54 6.26
CA VAL A 93 2.95 -7.67 5.65
C VAL A 93 3.92 -8.77 5.28
N ASP A 94 4.97 -8.48 4.50
CA ASP A 94 5.80 -9.50 3.87
C ASP A 94 7.20 -9.58 4.48
N LEU A 95 7.93 -8.46 4.53
CA LEU A 95 9.35 -8.45 4.90
C LEU A 95 9.63 -8.07 6.35
N HIS A 96 8.64 -7.52 7.06
CA HIS A 96 8.75 -7.10 8.45
C HIS A 96 10.04 -6.30 8.74
N ILE A 97 10.24 -5.18 8.02
CA ILE A 97 11.41 -4.29 8.20
C ILE A 97 11.53 -3.67 9.62
N ARG A 98 10.69 -4.05 10.58
CA ARG A 98 10.73 -3.60 11.97
C ARG A 98 10.48 -4.78 12.93
N PRO A 99 11.17 -4.85 14.10
CA PRO A 99 12.26 -3.98 14.55
C PRO A 99 13.63 -4.43 14.01
N ILE A 100 14.44 -3.44 13.63
CA ILE A 100 15.82 -3.63 13.19
C ILE A 100 16.74 -3.50 14.41
N HIS A 101 17.36 -4.59 14.84
CA HIS A 101 18.36 -4.58 15.92
C HIS A 101 19.79 -4.36 15.37
N HIS A 102 19.92 -3.53 14.33
CA HIS A 102 21.22 -3.16 13.77
C HIS A 102 21.79 -1.97 14.55
N HIS A 103 23.04 -2.09 14.99
CA HIS A 103 23.72 -1.08 15.81
C HIS A 103 24.81 -0.30 15.05
N THR A 104 25.01 -0.60 13.75
CA THR A 104 25.96 0.12 12.90
C THR A 104 25.26 0.68 11.67
N GLU A 105 25.80 1.78 11.13
CA GLU A 105 25.27 2.43 9.94
C GLU A 105 25.26 1.48 8.74
N ASP A 106 26.37 0.79 8.49
CA ASP A 106 26.52 -0.13 7.35
C ASP A 106 25.48 -1.26 7.37
N ARG A 107 25.23 -1.87 8.53
CA ARG A 107 24.23 -2.94 8.67
C ARG A 107 22.82 -2.41 8.44
N THR A 108 22.55 -1.18 8.88
CA THR A 108 21.26 -0.51 8.63
C THR A 108 21.06 -0.26 7.15
N ARG A 109 22.06 0.32 6.46
CA ARG A 109 22.04 0.56 5.00
C ARG A 109 21.85 -0.74 4.23
N ALA A 110 22.63 -1.77 4.54
CA ALA A 110 22.55 -3.08 3.89
C ALA A 110 21.17 -3.73 4.07
N HIS A 111 20.60 -3.68 5.28
CA HIS A 111 19.27 -4.23 5.55
C HIS A 111 18.18 -3.52 4.74
N VAL A 112 18.16 -2.19 4.74
CA VAL A 112 17.19 -1.41 3.95
C VAL A 112 17.33 -1.73 2.46
N PHE A 113 18.56 -1.84 1.96
CA PHE A 113 18.82 -2.20 0.57
C PHE A 113 18.29 -3.60 0.22
N LEU A 114 18.59 -4.61 1.04
CA LEU A 114 18.06 -5.97 0.86
C LEU A 114 16.53 -6.00 0.91
N CYS A 115 15.91 -5.24 1.82
CA CYS A 115 14.47 -5.12 1.88
C CYS A 115 13.87 -4.47 0.62
N MET A 116 14.53 -3.46 0.05
CA MET A 116 14.11 -2.87 -1.22
C MET A 116 14.17 -3.88 -2.37
N LEU A 117 15.25 -4.66 -2.48
CA LEU A 117 15.39 -5.72 -3.49
C LEU A 117 14.33 -6.81 -3.31
N ALA A 118 14.12 -7.28 -2.08
CA ALA A 118 13.10 -8.29 -1.80
C ALA A 118 11.68 -7.75 -2.01
N GLY A 119 11.43 -6.45 -1.79
CA GLY A 119 10.18 -5.79 -2.16
C GLY A 119 9.94 -5.77 -3.67
N HIS A 120 10.98 -5.48 -4.45
CA HIS A 120 10.93 -5.55 -5.91
C HIS A 120 10.64 -6.96 -6.40
N LEU A 121 11.33 -7.97 -5.86
CA LEU A 121 11.07 -9.38 -6.17
C LEU A 121 9.64 -9.77 -5.79
N THR A 122 9.17 -9.35 -4.61
CA THR A 122 7.80 -9.61 -4.15
C THR A 122 6.76 -9.03 -5.12
N TRP A 123 7.01 -7.84 -5.67
CA TRP A 123 6.14 -7.26 -6.69
C TRP A 123 6.07 -8.14 -7.94
N HIS A 124 7.23 -8.58 -8.46
CA HIS A 124 7.30 -9.48 -9.61
C HIS A 124 6.59 -10.81 -9.35
N LEU A 125 6.82 -11.43 -8.18
CA LEU A 125 6.17 -12.68 -7.80
C LEU A 125 4.65 -12.53 -7.68
N ARG A 126 4.16 -11.38 -7.19
CA ARG A 126 2.71 -11.11 -7.13
C ARG A 126 2.08 -10.98 -8.52
N GLN A 127 2.81 -10.43 -9.49
CA GLN A 127 2.36 -10.39 -10.88
C GLN A 127 2.36 -11.79 -11.50
N ALA A 128 3.48 -12.50 -11.41
CA ALA A 128 3.63 -13.84 -11.97
C ALA A 128 2.61 -14.84 -11.41
N LEU A 129 2.39 -14.81 -10.10
CA LEU A 129 1.51 -15.76 -9.40
C LEU A 129 0.06 -15.25 -9.28
N ALA A 130 -0.29 -14.13 -9.91
CA ALA A 130 -1.65 -13.59 -9.90
C ALA A 130 -2.70 -14.66 -10.29
N PRO A 131 -2.49 -15.50 -11.32
CA PRO A 131 -3.45 -16.53 -11.73
C PRO A 131 -3.78 -17.55 -10.63
N LEU A 132 -2.83 -17.83 -9.73
CA LEU A 132 -2.99 -18.82 -8.66
C LEU A 132 -3.56 -18.24 -7.36
N THR A 133 -3.85 -16.94 -7.35
CA THR A 133 -4.22 -16.22 -6.12
C THR A 133 -5.56 -15.50 -6.25
N PHE A 134 -6.06 -14.97 -5.13
CA PHE A 134 -7.21 -14.06 -5.08
C PHE A 134 -7.01 -12.70 -5.79
N THR A 135 -5.93 -12.54 -6.55
CA THR A 135 -5.68 -11.32 -7.33
C THR A 135 -6.74 -11.18 -8.42
N ASP A 136 -7.22 -9.95 -8.59
CA ASP A 136 -8.14 -9.56 -9.66
C ASP A 136 -7.31 -9.12 -10.87
N GLU A 137 -7.21 -10.01 -11.86
CA GLU A 137 -6.40 -9.84 -13.07
C GLU A 137 -7.09 -8.96 -14.12
N HIS A 138 -8.42 -8.87 -14.05
CA HIS A 138 -9.26 -8.19 -15.04
C HIS A 138 -10.04 -7.03 -14.43
N ARG A 139 -9.42 -6.33 -13.46
CA ARG A 139 -10.06 -5.20 -12.79
C ARG A 139 -10.49 -4.15 -13.82
N PRO A 140 -11.78 -3.78 -13.90
CA PRO A 140 -12.24 -2.75 -14.81
C PRO A 140 -11.66 -1.39 -14.42
N GLN A 141 -11.17 -0.65 -15.41
CA GLN A 141 -10.72 0.72 -15.22
C GLN A 141 -11.90 1.67 -15.43
N PRO A 142 -12.29 2.48 -14.43
CA PRO A 142 -13.41 3.38 -14.58
C PRO A 142 -13.06 4.53 -15.53
N THR A 143 -14.01 4.92 -16.40
CA THR A 143 -13.89 6.08 -17.30
C THR A 143 -13.58 7.36 -16.53
N ASN A 144 -14.28 7.56 -15.41
CA ASN A 144 -14.01 8.63 -14.48
C ASN A 144 -12.99 8.14 -13.42
N PRO A 145 -11.78 8.73 -13.35
CA PRO A 145 -10.74 8.30 -12.42
C PRO A 145 -11.05 8.56 -10.95
N VAL A 146 -12.05 9.41 -10.64
CA VAL A 146 -12.46 9.67 -9.25
C VAL A 146 -13.49 8.67 -8.71
N THR A 147 -14.15 7.91 -9.59
CA THR A 147 -15.13 6.89 -9.19
C THR A 147 -14.48 5.75 -8.39
N ALA A 148 -15.24 5.17 -7.46
CA ALA A 148 -14.80 4.01 -6.70
C ALA A 148 -14.44 2.84 -7.63
N ALA A 149 -13.39 2.11 -7.27
CA ALA A 149 -12.96 0.94 -8.04
C ALA A 149 -13.92 -0.24 -7.80
N THR A 150 -14.36 -0.87 -8.89
CA THR A 150 -15.20 -2.08 -8.86
C THR A 150 -14.34 -3.31 -9.15
N ARG A 151 -14.70 -4.46 -8.58
CA ARG A 151 -14.04 -5.75 -8.87
C ARG A 151 -14.58 -6.34 -10.17
N SER A 152 -13.78 -7.17 -10.85
CA SER A 152 -14.27 -7.95 -11.98
C SER A 152 -15.27 -9.03 -11.56
N PRO A 153 -16.16 -9.49 -12.47
CA PRO A 153 -17.05 -10.63 -12.21
C PRO A 153 -16.29 -11.91 -11.81
N GLN A 154 -15.12 -12.13 -12.41
CA GLN A 154 -14.24 -13.25 -12.07
C GLN A 154 -13.71 -13.13 -10.65
N ALA A 155 -13.30 -11.93 -10.22
CA ALA A 155 -12.84 -11.70 -8.84
C ALA A 155 -13.98 -11.85 -7.82
N HIS A 156 -15.21 -11.49 -8.18
CA HIS A 156 -16.39 -11.78 -7.36
C HIS A 156 -16.60 -13.28 -7.19
N THR A 157 -16.58 -14.03 -8.30
CA THR A 157 -16.73 -15.49 -8.30
C THR A 157 -15.62 -16.17 -7.51
N LYS A 158 -14.36 -15.83 -7.78
CA LYS A 158 -13.16 -16.34 -7.07
C LYS A 158 -13.26 -16.09 -5.57
N ALA A 159 -13.76 -14.92 -5.15
CA ALA A 159 -13.95 -14.60 -3.73
C ALA A 159 -15.10 -15.39 -3.07
N SER A 160 -16.20 -15.62 -3.79
CA SER A 160 -17.35 -16.37 -3.26
C SER A 160 -17.10 -17.88 -3.20
N THR A 161 -16.53 -18.47 -4.25
CA THR A 161 -16.32 -19.92 -4.35
C THR A 161 -15.01 -20.35 -3.71
N ARG A 162 -14.04 -19.43 -3.58
CA ARG A 162 -12.65 -19.73 -3.21
C ARG A 162 -11.97 -20.72 -4.16
N THR A 163 -12.42 -20.77 -5.41
CA THR A 163 -11.86 -21.62 -6.47
C THR A 163 -11.43 -20.76 -7.67
N LEU A 164 -10.47 -21.28 -8.42
CA LEU A 164 -10.04 -20.79 -9.72
C LEU A 164 -10.96 -21.36 -10.82
N GLU A 165 -10.82 -20.86 -12.04
CA GLU A 165 -11.64 -21.30 -13.20
C GLU A 165 -11.45 -22.79 -13.52
N ASN A 166 -10.27 -23.34 -13.25
CA ASN A 166 -9.95 -24.75 -13.44
C ASN A 166 -10.42 -25.68 -12.30
N GLY A 167 -11.13 -25.13 -11.30
CA GLY A 167 -11.62 -25.88 -10.13
C GLY A 167 -10.64 -25.97 -8.96
N ASP A 168 -9.38 -25.57 -9.13
CA ASP A 168 -8.39 -25.58 -8.04
C ASP A 168 -8.73 -24.55 -6.96
N PRO A 169 -8.31 -24.76 -5.70
CA PRO A 169 -8.52 -23.77 -4.64
C PRO A 169 -7.70 -22.50 -4.89
N ALA A 170 -8.37 -21.34 -4.87
CA ALA A 170 -7.73 -20.04 -4.93
C ALA A 170 -6.99 -19.77 -3.61
N ARG A 171 -5.78 -19.21 -3.69
CA ARG A 171 -4.89 -19.09 -2.53
C ARG A 171 -4.51 -17.64 -2.21
N SER A 172 -4.03 -17.41 -0.99
CA SER A 172 -3.31 -16.18 -0.68
C SER A 172 -1.92 -16.21 -1.31
N PHE A 173 -1.32 -15.05 -1.55
CA PHE A 173 0.03 -14.95 -2.11
C PHE A 173 1.09 -15.75 -1.34
N ARG A 174 0.96 -15.87 -0.01
CA ARG A 174 1.91 -16.63 0.82
C ARG A 174 1.87 -18.13 0.57
N ALA A 175 0.72 -18.69 0.18
CA ALA A 175 0.59 -20.13 0.05
C ALA A 175 1.45 -20.72 -1.09
N PRO A 176 1.47 -20.16 -2.31
CA PRO A 176 2.44 -20.56 -3.34
C PRO A 176 3.90 -20.45 -2.87
N LEU A 177 4.26 -19.36 -2.17
CA LEU A 177 5.63 -19.17 -1.67
C LEU A 177 6.01 -20.21 -0.62
N ASN A 178 5.13 -20.48 0.34
CA ASN A 178 5.35 -21.51 1.35
C ASN A 178 5.49 -22.89 0.70
N HIS A 179 4.71 -23.17 -0.35
CA HIS A 179 4.80 -24.43 -1.08
C HIS A 179 6.10 -24.54 -1.88
N LEU A 180 6.54 -23.47 -2.54
CA LEU A 180 7.85 -23.41 -3.20
C LEU A 180 9.00 -23.61 -2.20
N ALA A 181 8.89 -23.05 -1.00
CA ALA A 181 9.92 -23.18 0.05
C ALA A 181 10.13 -24.62 0.54
N THR A 182 9.20 -25.54 0.28
CA THR A 182 9.37 -26.97 0.61
C THR A 182 10.28 -27.71 -0.38
N ARG A 183 10.65 -27.11 -1.52
CA ARG A 183 11.52 -27.74 -2.51
C ARG A 183 12.97 -27.74 -2.00
N THR A 184 13.53 -28.92 -1.80
CA THR A 184 14.87 -29.07 -1.23
C THR A 184 15.96 -29.15 -2.30
N ARG A 185 17.16 -28.67 -1.94
CA ARG A 185 18.43 -28.91 -2.63
C ARG A 185 19.26 -29.83 -1.74
N ASN A 186 19.46 -31.06 -2.19
CA ASN A 186 20.23 -32.07 -1.46
C ASN A 186 21.65 -32.13 -2.02
N THR A 187 22.65 -31.86 -1.19
CA THR A 187 24.06 -32.08 -1.56
C THR A 187 24.44 -33.52 -1.26
N LEU A 188 24.70 -34.30 -2.30
CA LEU A 188 25.05 -35.71 -2.22
C LEU A 188 26.55 -35.90 -2.44
N ARG A 189 27.14 -36.89 -1.76
CA ARG A 189 28.52 -37.33 -1.98
C ARG A 189 28.52 -38.64 -2.75
N ALA A 190 29.31 -38.71 -3.83
CA ALA A 190 29.44 -39.94 -4.59
C ALA A 190 30.26 -40.97 -3.81
N THR A 191 29.70 -42.18 -3.63
CA THR A 191 30.29 -43.28 -2.88
C THR A 191 31.72 -43.58 -3.37
N GLY A 192 32.66 -43.70 -2.43
CA GLY A 192 34.07 -43.96 -2.75
C GLY A 192 34.85 -42.73 -3.24
N THR A 193 34.26 -41.53 -3.24
CA THR A 193 34.95 -40.29 -3.63
C THR A 193 34.74 -39.15 -2.63
N THR A 194 35.57 -38.12 -2.74
CA THR A 194 35.37 -36.83 -2.05
C THR A 194 34.49 -35.86 -2.83
N LYS A 195 34.05 -36.24 -4.04
CA LYS A 195 33.26 -35.36 -4.92
C LYS A 195 31.81 -35.28 -4.46
N THR A 196 31.25 -34.08 -4.50
CA THR A 196 29.85 -33.79 -4.19
C THR A 196 29.12 -33.23 -5.40
N PHE A 197 27.81 -33.42 -5.44
CA PHE A 197 26.92 -32.80 -6.43
C PHE A 197 25.59 -32.44 -5.78
N ASP A 198 24.89 -31.47 -6.36
CA ASP A 198 23.59 -31.04 -5.86
C ASP A 198 22.46 -31.66 -6.68
N LEU A 199 21.48 -32.21 -5.97
CA LEU A 199 20.26 -32.75 -6.54
C LEU A 199 19.07 -31.94 -6.01
N LEU A 200 18.32 -31.32 -6.92
CA LEU A 200 17.06 -30.68 -6.59
C LEU A 200 15.95 -31.74 -6.53
N ALA A 201 15.10 -31.67 -5.51
CA ALA A 201 13.90 -32.50 -5.45
C ALA A 201 13.00 -32.24 -6.68
N LEU A 202 12.39 -33.33 -7.17
CA LEU A 202 11.41 -33.25 -8.25
C LEU A 202 10.25 -32.35 -7.82
N PRO A 203 9.87 -31.33 -8.61
CA PRO A 203 8.81 -30.43 -8.23
C PRO A 203 7.45 -31.13 -8.29
N THR A 204 6.64 -30.91 -7.27
CA THR A 204 5.20 -31.24 -7.29
C THR A 204 4.50 -30.47 -8.43
N PRO A 205 3.30 -30.90 -8.87
CA PRO A 205 2.54 -30.19 -9.91
C PRO A 205 2.36 -28.69 -9.59
N THR A 206 2.01 -28.35 -8.35
CA THR A 206 1.86 -26.95 -7.90
C THR A 206 3.18 -26.17 -7.98
N GLN A 207 4.31 -26.76 -7.57
CA GLN A 207 5.62 -26.10 -7.65
C GLN A 207 6.03 -25.87 -9.11
N ARG A 208 5.75 -26.84 -9.97
CA ARG A 208 6.00 -26.74 -11.42
C ARG A 208 5.19 -25.61 -12.03
N GLN A 209 3.89 -25.57 -11.77
CA GLN A 209 3.00 -24.51 -12.25
C GLN A 209 3.46 -23.11 -11.77
N CYS A 210 3.84 -22.98 -10.50
CA CYS A 210 4.39 -21.73 -9.97
C CYS A 210 5.68 -21.33 -10.70
N GLN A 211 6.59 -22.28 -10.94
CA GLN A 211 7.85 -22.03 -11.64
C GLN A 211 7.60 -21.62 -13.10
N GLU A 212 6.69 -22.28 -13.81
CA GLU A 212 6.32 -21.96 -15.19
C GLU A 212 5.80 -20.52 -15.30
N LEU A 213 4.92 -20.10 -14.40
CA LEU A 213 4.41 -18.73 -14.35
C LEU A 213 5.52 -17.71 -14.05
N ILE A 214 6.44 -18.03 -13.14
CA ILE A 214 7.59 -17.17 -12.83
C ILE A 214 8.50 -17.05 -14.05
N ASP A 215 8.82 -18.16 -14.72
CA ASP A 215 9.71 -18.18 -15.88
C ASP A 215 9.10 -17.41 -17.06
N GLN A 216 7.79 -17.57 -17.31
CA GLN A 216 7.04 -16.79 -18.30
C GLN A 216 7.09 -15.29 -17.98
N HIS A 217 6.84 -14.92 -16.72
CA HIS A 217 6.92 -13.53 -16.27
C HIS A 217 8.32 -12.96 -16.48
N THR A 218 9.36 -13.70 -16.09
CA THR A 218 10.75 -13.30 -16.27
C THR A 218 11.12 -13.15 -17.74
N ALA A 219 10.65 -14.04 -18.62
CA ALA A 219 10.88 -13.95 -20.06
C ALA A 219 10.25 -12.68 -20.65
N ALA A 220 9.02 -12.33 -20.24
CA ALA A 220 8.34 -11.13 -20.69
C ALA A 220 8.97 -9.81 -20.17
N HIS A 221 9.78 -9.88 -19.11
CA HIS A 221 10.40 -8.71 -18.47
C HIS A 221 11.92 -8.66 -18.64
N ARG A 222 12.52 -9.59 -19.39
CA ARG A 222 13.89 -9.42 -19.89
C ARG A 222 13.86 -8.35 -20.97
N LYS A 223 14.40 -7.18 -20.64
CA LYS A 223 14.87 -6.22 -21.65
C LYS A 223 16.11 -6.76 -22.35
#